data_AF-A0A4R1HRZ4-F1
#
_entry.id   AF-A0A4R1HRZ4-F1
#
_cell.length_a   1.000
_cell.length_b   1.000
_cell.length_c   1.000
_cell.angle_alpha   90.00
_cell.angle_beta   90.00
_cell.angle_gamma   90.00
#
_symmetry.space_group_name_H-M   'P 1'
#
loop_
_entity.id
_entity.type
_entity.pdbx_description
1 polymer ?
#
loop_
_entity_poly.entity_id
_entity_poly.type
_entity_poly.pdbx_seq_one_letter_code
_entity_poly.pdbx_strand_id
1 'polypeptide(L)'
;MSWLTSEIDAYHDGVPCPEALAAALRGSELLVPLVDGDLPMCVADRGLVWICAFTSSRSLARFATARGGGDDEWTYRRVRGTELTDLAYGVAVDLGGRRPMLFPAGCTS
;
A
#
# COMPACT_ATOMS: atom_id res chain seq x y z
N MET A 1 0.65 16.60 1.22
CA MET A 1 1.18 15.34 1.79
C MET A 1 0.03 14.66 2.52
N SER A 2 -0.20 13.37 2.29
CA SER A 2 -1.21 12.62 3.04
C SER A 2 -0.67 12.30 4.44
N TRP A 3 -1.59 12.16 5.41
CA TRP A 3 -1.24 11.85 6.80
C TRP A 3 -0.46 10.53 6.91
N LEU A 4 -0.87 9.49 6.17
CA LEU A 4 -0.16 8.21 6.10
C LEU A 4 1.30 8.33 5.65
N THR A 5 1.61 9.15 4.64
CA THR A 5 3.01 9.33 4.22
C THR A 5 3.85 9.95 5.34
N SER A 6 3.28 10.87 6.12
CA SER A 6 3.98 11.47 7.28
C SER A 6 4.30 10.44 8.37
N GLU A 7 3.35 9.55 8.69
CA GLU A 7 3.57 8.50 9.69
C GLU A 7 4.57 7.44 9.20
N ILE A 8 4.54 7.11 7.91
CA ILE A 8 5.56 6.24 7.29
C ILE A 8 6.94 6.90 7.38
N ASP A 9 7.03 8.21 7.10
CA ASP A 9 8.30 8.93 7.22
C ASP A 9 8.82 8.92 8.66
N ALA A 10 7.96 9.20 9.64
CA ALA A 10 8.33 9.17 11.07
C ALA A 10 8.83 7.78 11.51
N TYR A 11 8.18 6.71 11.04
CA TYR A 11 8.63 5.33 11.30
C TYR A 11 10.04 5.08 10.76
N HIS A 12 10.29 5.45 9.50
CA HIS A 12 11.62 5.30 8.86
C HIS A 12 12.68 6.22 9.48
N ASP A 13 12.27 7.34 10.08
CA ASP A 13 13.16 8.26 10.81
C ASP A 13 13.42 7.79 12.26
N GLY A 14 12.89 6.63 12.67
CA GLY A 14 13.16 6.01 13.97
C GLY A 14 12.23 6.42 15.09
N VAL A 15 11.07 7.02 14.76
CA VAL A 15 10.03 7.43 15.72
C VAL A 15 8.75 6.63 15.47
N PRO A 16 8.74 5.31 15.74
CA PRO A 16 7.59 4.47 15.44
C PRO A 16 6.43 4.75 16.41
N CYS A 17 5.24 4.99 15.86
CA CYS A 17 3.98 4.92 16.58
C CYS A 17 3.03 3.98 15.81
N PRO A 18 2.98 2.69 16.17
CA PRO A 18 2.16 1.70 15.48
C PRO A 18 0.67 2.09 15.42
N GLU A 19 0.14 2.69 16.48
CA GLU A 19 -1.26 3.11 16.57
C GLU A 19 -1.55 4.26 15.60
N ALA A 20 -0.65 5.25 15.52
CA ALA A 20 -0.78 6.36 14.58
C ALA A 20 -0.67 5.88 13.12
N LEU A 21 0.25 4.95 12.85
CA LEU A 21 0.40 4.31 11.54
C LEU A 21 -0.88 3.55 11.13
N ALA A 22 -1.44 2.75 12.03
CA ALA A 22 -2.68 2.01 11.76
C ALA A 22 -3.86 2.96 11.53
N ALA A 23 -4.00 4.01 12.35
CA ALA A 23 -5.03 5.02 12.18
C ALA A 23 -4.88 5.79 10.85
N ALA A 24 -3.66 6.18 10.50
CA ALA A 24 -3.36 6.87 9.26
C ALA A 24 -3.62 5.98 8.03
N LEU A 25 -3.32 4.68 8.12
CA LEU A 25 -3.65 3.72 7.08
C LEU A 25 -5.17 3.67 6.88
N ARG A 26 -5.93 3.38 7.94
CA ARG A 26 -7.39 3.26 7.89
C ARG A 26 -8.07 4.51 7.35
N GLY A 27 -7.57 5.70 7.72
CA GLY A 27 -8.09 6.99 7.29
C GLY A 27 -7.71 7.41 5.85
N SER A 28 -6.83 6.69 5.17
CA SER A 28 -6.31 7.09 3.86
C SER A 28 -7.10 6.49 2.70
N GLU A 29 -7.16 7.22 1.60
CA GLU A 29 -7.55 6.67 0.29
C GLU A 29 -6.30 6.21 -0.44
N LEU A 30 -6.32 4.97 -0.93
CA LEU A 30 -5.18 4.32 -1.57
C LEU A 30 -5.53 3.86 -2.97
N LEU A 31 -4.54 3.89 -3.86
CA LEU A 31 -4.64 3.31 -5.20
C LEU A 31 -4.22 1.85 -5.13
N VAL A 32 -5.11 0.95 -5.52
CA VAL A 32 -4.87 -0.49 -5.58
C VAL A 32 -4.80 -0.86 -7.05
N PRO A 33 -3.63 -1.28 -7.58
CA PRO A 33 -3.54 -1.73 -8.96
C PRO A 33 -4.37 -2.98 -9.16
N LEU A 34 -4.94 -3.09 -10.36
CA LEU A 34 -5.74 -4.23 -10.77
C LEU A 34 -4.96 -5.07 -11.76
N VAL A 35 -5.11 -6.38 -11.65
CA VAL A 35 -4.59 -7.41 -12.56
C VAL A 35 -5.77 -8.26 -13.03
N ASP A 36 -5.61 -8.93 -14.17
CA ASP A 36 -6.62 -9.84 -14.73
C ASP A 36 -8.03 -9.23 -14.79
N GLY A 37 -8.10 -7.95 -15.17
CA GLY A 37 -9.35 -7.22 -15.42
C GLY A 37 -9.94 -6.48 -14.22
N ASP A 38 -9.91 -7.04 -13.00
CA ASP A 38 -10.47 -6.37 -11.80
C ASP A 38 -9.93 -6.92 -10.45
N LEU A 39 -8.93 -7.81 -10.47
CA LEU A 39 -8.40 -8.40 -9.25
C LEU A 39 -7.37 -7.47 -8.61
N PRO A 40 -7.42 -7.22 -7.28
CA PRO A 40 -6.37 -6.49 -6.60
C PRO A 40 -5.02 -7.17 -6.80
N MET A 41 -4.00 -6.37 -7.11
CA MET A 41 -2.65 -6.89 -7.20
C MET A 41 -2.13 -7.31 -5.83
N CYS A 42 -1.71 -8.57 -5.72
CA CYS A 42 -1.10 -9.12 -4.53
C CYS A 42 0.35 -9.55 -4.78
N VAL A 43 1.16 -9.49 -3.74
CA VAL A 43 2.48 -10.13 -3.69
C VAL A 43 2.52 -11.13 -2.54
N ALA A 44 3.18 -12.26 -2.75
CA ALA A 44 3.41 -13.25 -1.71
C ALA A 44 4.88 -13.21 -1.31
N ASP A 45 5.14 -13.09 -0.01
CA ASP A 45 6.48 -13.23 0.57
C ASP A 45 6.39 -14.05 1.86
N ARG A 46 7.30 -15.01 2.03
CA ARG A 46 7.40 -15.87 3.24
C ARG A 46 6.09 -16.55 3.66
N GLY A 47 5.23 -16.89 2.70
CA GLY A 47 3.93 -17.53 2.95
C GLY A 47 2.80 -16.58 3.36
N LEU A 48 3.07 -15.27 3.39
CA LEU A 48 2.06 -14.23 3.63
C LEU A 48 1.70 -13.54 2.31
N VAL A 49 0.43 -13.16 2.17
CA VAL A 49 -0.10 -12.45 1.01
C VAL A 49 -0.37 -11.00 1.39
N TRP A 50 0.09 -10.09 0.53
CA TRP A 50 0.00 -8.65 0.70
C TRP A 50 -0.70 -8.01 -0.48
N ILE A 51 -1.72 -7.22 -0.23
CA ILE A 51 -2.33 -6.36 -1.25
C ILE A 51 -1.40 -5.16 -1.47
N CYS A 52 -1.07 -4.89 -2.72
CA CYS A 52 -0.30 -3.71 -3.10
C CYS A 52 -1.20 -2.48 -3.07
N ALA A 53 -0.81 -1.45 -2.34
CA ALA A 53 -1.54 -0.19 -2.26
C ALA A 53 -0.59 1.00 -2.35
N PHE A 54 -1.05 2.11 -2.93
CA PHE A 54 -0.18 3.26 -3.21
C PHE A 54 -0.83 4.55 -2.73
N THR A 55 -0.02 5.40 -2.11
CA THR A 55 -0.46 6.72 -1.62
C THR A 55 -0.64 7.74 -2.74
N SER A 56 -0.06 7.48 -3.92
CA SER A 56 -0.12 8.37 -5.07
C SER A 56 0.09 7.64 -6.40
N SER A 57 -0.37 8.24 -7.50
CA SER A 57 -0.09 7.76 -8.85
C SER A 57 1.41 7.72 -9.16
N ARG A 58 2.20 8.63 -8.58
CA ARG A 58 3.66 8.63 -8.71
C ARG A 58 4.31 7.41 -8.05
N SER A 59 3.83 6.99 -6.88
CA SER A 59 4.31 5.76 -6.23
C SER A 59 3.94 4.53 -7.05
N LEU A 60 2.70 4.48 -7.56
CA LEU A 60 2.23 3.40 -8.44
C LEU A 60 3.04 3.32 -9.74
N ALA A 61 3.30 4.43 -10.41
CA ALA A 61 4.08 4.47 -11.65
C ALA A 61 5.49 3.91 -11.46
N ARG A 62 6.13 4.21 -10.32
CA ARG A 62 7.46 3.64 -9.99
C ARG A 62 7.41 2.13 -9.84
N PHE A 63 6.37 1.62 -9.17
CA PHE A 63 6.16 0.18 -9.04
C PHE A 63 5.90 -0.48 -10.40
N ALA A 64 5.10 0.15 -11.27
CA ALA A 64 4.84 -0.33 -12.63
C ALA A 64 6.13 -0.45 -13.45
N THR A 65 6.94 0.61 -13.49
CA THR A 65 8.24 0.62 -14.17
C THR A 65 9.16 -0.47 -13.64
N ALA A 66 9.24 -0.66 -12.32
CA ALA A 66 10.08 -1.69 -11.71
C ALA A 66 9.65 -3.13 -12.07
N ARG A 67 8.37 -3.36 -12.39
CA ARG A 67 7.86 -4.66 -12.87
C ARG A 67 7.98 -4.87 -14.37
N GLY A 68 8.53 -3.92 -15.11
CA GLY A 68 8.58 -3.98 -16.57
C GLY A 68 7.24 -3.66 -17.24
N GLY A 69 6.31 -3.04 -16.51
CA GLY A 69 5.16 -2.37 -17.13
C GLY A 69 5.68 -1.19 -17.95
N GLY A 70 5.37 -1.18 -19.25
CA GLY A 70 5.64 -0.05 -20.14
C GLY A 70 4.75 1.15 -19.83
N ASP A 71 4.74 2.14 -20.72
CA ASP A 71 3.96 3.39 -20.60
C ASP A 71 2.43 3.21 -20.55
N ASP A 72 1.92 1.98 -20.55
CA ASP A 72 0.50 1.69 -20.37
C ASP A 72 0.06 2.11 -18.96
N GLU A 73 -0.97 2.95 -18.92
CA GLU A 73 -1.56 3.43 -17.66
C GLU A 73 -2.17 2.23 -16.92
N TRP A 74 -1.48 1.80 -15.87
CA TRP A 74 -1.92 0.64 -15.10
C TRP A 74 -3.27 0.91 -14.45
N THR A 75 -4.24 0.03 -14.69
CA THR A 75 -5.58 0.19 -14.12
C THR A 75 -5.51 0.07 -12.60
N TYR A 76 -6.17 0.99 -11.90
CA TYR A 76 -6.24 0.97 -10.44
C TYR A 76 -7.64 1.34 -9.96
N ARG A 77 -7.96 0.90 -8.75
CA ARG A 77 -9.14 1.33 -7.99
C ARG A 77 -8.71 2.18 -6.81
N ARG A 78 -9.50 3.20 -6.48
CA ARG A 78 -9.37 3.94 -5.21
C ARG A 78 -10.15 3.21 -4.14
N VAL A 79 -9.48 2.86 -3.05
CA VAL A 79 -10.04 2.07 -1.95
C VAL A 79 -9.71 2.76 -0.64
N ARG A 80 -10.65 2.83 0.30
CA ARG A 80 -10.31 3.30 1.66
C ARG A 80 -9.45 2.27 2.38
N GLY A 81 -8.49 2.75 3.16
CA GLY A 81 -7.66 1.89 4.00
C GLY A 81 -8.48 0.98 4.90
N THR A 82 -9.60 1.43 5.46
CA THR A 82 -10.53 0.58 6.22
C THR A 82 -10.98 -0.67 5.47
N GLU A 83 -11.32 -0.54 4.18
CA GLU A 83 -11.76 -1.69 3.37
C GLU A 83 -10.63 -2.69 3.13
N LEU A 84 -9.38 -2.22 3.04
CA LEU A 84 -8.21 -3.09 2.90
C LEU A 84 -7.89 -3.80 4.21
N THR A 85 -8.06 -3.13 5.34
CA THR A 85 -7.75 -3.65 6.67
C THR A 85 -8.75 -4.68 7.18
N ASP A 86 -9.96 -4.72 6.60
CA ASP A 86 -10.99 -5.71 6.91
C ASP A 86 -10.73 -7.07 6.19
N LEU A 87 -9.74 -7.12 5.30
CA LEU A 87 -9.36 -8.33 4.58
C LEU A 87 -8.39 -9.18 5.41
N ALA A 88 -8.39 -10.50 5.16
CA ALA A 88 -7.46 -11.44 5.81
C ALA A 88 -6.00 -11.35 5.30
N TYR A 89 -5.67 -10.33 4.51
CA TYR A 89 -4.37 -10.12 3.88
C TYR A 89 -3.64 -8.94 4.51
N GLY A 90 -2.30 -8.93 4.41
CA GLY A 90 -1.53 -7.75 4.76
C GLY A 90 -1.68 -6.66 3.70
N VAL A 91 -1.28 -5.43 4.03
CA VAL A 91 -1.23 -4.31 3.07
C VAL A 91 0.23 -3.88 2.89
N ALA A 92 0.70 -3.85 1.65
CA ALA A 92 2.01 -3.34 1.31
C ALA A 92 1.86 -1.98 0.64
N VAL A 93 2.21 -0.93 1.37
CA VAL A 93 2.09 0.46 0.95
C VAL A 93 3.35 0.93 0.24
N ASP A 94 3.18 1.52 -0.95
CA ASP A 94 4.23 2.15 -1.76
C ASP A 94 5.42 1.21 -2.08
N LEU A 95 5.14 -0.06 -2.36
CA LEU A 95 6.14 -1.03 -2.82
C LEU A 95 6.92 -0.50 -4.03
N GLY A 96 8.25 -0.66 -4.04
CA GLY A 96 9.12 -0.07 -5.07
C GLY A 96 9.29 1.46 -4.96
N GLY A 97 8.64 2.10 -3.98
CA GLY A 97 8.85 3.48 -3.59
C GLY A 97 10.10 3.70 -2.74
N ARG A 98 10.33 4.95 -2.32
CA ARG A 98 11.51 5.30 -1.50
C ARG A 98 11.44 4.79 -0.07
N ARG A 99 10.22 4.67 0.47
CA ARG A 99 9.92 4.31 1.86
C ARG A 99 8.70 3.38 1.88
N PRO A 100 8.84 2.14 1.37
CA PRO A 100 7.74 1.17 1.43
C PRO A 100 7.44 0.79 2.88
N MET A 101 6.21 0.38 3.15
CA MET A 101 5.78 -0.08 4.48
C MET A 101 4.88 -1.31 4.36
N LEU A 102 5.06 -2.28 5.26
CA LEU A 102 4.23 -3.48 5.36
C LEU A 102 3.35 -3.41 6.62
N PHE A 103 2.06 -3.64 6.44
CA PHE A 103 1.07 -3.70 7.51
C PHE A 103 0.52 -5.12 7.61
N PRO A 104 0.94 -5.91 8.62
CA PRO A 104 0.48 -7.29 8.76
C PRO A 104 -1.04 -7.38 8.91
N ALA A 105 -1.62 -8.47 8.42
CA ALA A 105 -3.03 -8.76 8.62
C ALA A 105 -3.37 -8.75 10.12
N GLY A 106 -4.48 -8.11 10.50
CA GLY A 106 -4.95 -8.07 11.88
C GLY A 106 -4.25 -7.06 12.80
N CYS A 107 -3.13 -6.43 12.40
CA CYS A 107 -2.54 -5.29 13.14
C CYS A 107 -3.39 -4.01 13.06
N THR A 108 -4.46 -4.06 12.29
CA THR A 108 -5.32 -2.92 11.96
C THR A 108 -6.69 -3.00 12.64
N SER A 109 -6.90 -3.99 13.51
CA SER A 109 -8.14 -4.25 14.26
C SER A 109 -8.39 -3.19 15.33
#